data_AF-A0A0K9P525-F1
#
_entry.id   AF-A0A0K9P525-F1
#
_cell.length_a   1.000
_cell.length_b   1.000
_cell.length_c   1.000
_cell.angle_alpha   90.00
_cell.angle_beta   90.00
_cell.angle_gamma   90.00
#
_symmetry.space_group_name_H-M   'P 1'
#
loop_
_entity.id
_entity.type
_entity.pdbx_description
1 polymer ?
#
loop_
_entity_poly.entity_id
_entity_poly.type
_entity_poly.pdbx_seq_one_letter_code
_entity_poly.pdbx_strand_id
1 'polypeptide(L)'
;MYFFLQLLSSLIFLLPLSSLVTAHQSQTCDESKNNYTINSTFDANMQLILQSLSSNTSTTGFFNDTKGLGSDRVYGLAMCRGDVSPVDCRPCLKTSVEQIVQKEDDCLVRYSDENFFGKVAGSTGFTPNKNNVTNTTLFNQKLEIMLNGIIKRAAYGPRQLSYPLLFAVNETSYLPFQTIYGLAQCTRDLSVDDCYYCLTNQLTYIPIHLEGKKGGRILSGSCFTRYESYTFYKGSKPLQQAPPPDGGDGVSDMGKKKNSKTTIIAVAILVSIGGLTVLFLFCCFCHIKKKNTTNYEKASDSMEILDNESRIFDLATIKLVTDNFAEENKLGEGGFGSVYKVISY
;
A
#
# COMPACT_ATOMS: atom_id res chain seq x y z
N MET A 1 -37.97 14.82 -5.60
CA MET A 1 -36.81 15.31 -4.82
C MET A 1 -36.09 14.20 -4.06
N TYR A 2 -36.79 13.33 -3.33
CA TYR A 2 -36.19 12.20 -2.59
C TYR A 2 -35.41 11.18 -3.45
N PHE A 3 -35.87 10.92 -4.68
CA PHE A 3 -35.25 9.95 -5.58
C PHE A 3 -33.90 10.45 -6.15
N PHE A 4 -33.79 11.77 -6.40
CA PHE A 4 -32.54 12.40 -6.87
C PHE A 4 -31.46 12.41 -5.78
N LEU A 5 -31.84 12.58 -4.50
CA LEU A 5 -30.94 12.51 -3.35
C LEU A 5 -30.37 11.09 -3.14
N GLN A 6 -31.14 10.04 -3.44
CA GLN A 6 -30.68 8.65 -3.35
C GLN A 6 -29.69 8.27 -4.46
N LEU A 7 -29.88 8.77 -5.68
CA LEU A 7 -28.94 8.61 -6.80
C LEU A 7 -27.60 9.33 -6.55
N LEU A 8 -27.63 10.51 -5.93
CA LEU A 8 -26.42 11.24 -5.49
C LEU A 8 -25.66 10.47 -4.39
N SER A 9 -26.37 9.85 -3.45
CA SER A 9 -25.77 9.02 -2.39
C SER A 9 -25.09 7.76 -2.93
N SER A 10 -25.64 7.14 -3.99
CA SER A 10 -25.06 5.93 -4.60
C SER A 10 -23.90 6.22 -5.56
N LEU A 11 -23.82 7.43 -6.15
CA LEU A 11 -22.65 7.86 -6.93
C LEU A 11 -21.39 8.09 -6.07
N ILE A 12 -21.55 8.45 -4.79
CA ILE A 12 -20.43 8.66 -3.86
C ILE A 12 -19.69 7.34 -3.55
N PHE A 13 -20.38 6.20 -3.65
CA PHE A 13 -19.79 4.87 -3.47
C PHE A 13 -19.11 4.29 -4.71
N LEU A 14 -19.27 4.93 -5.88
CA LEU A 14 -18.62 4.53 -7.14
C LEU A 14 -17.39 5.36 -7.50
N LEU A 15 -17.05 6.38 -6.70
CA LEU A 15 -15.71 6.95 -6.78
C LEU A 15 -14.74 5.85 -6.36
N PRO A 16 -13.77 5.47 -7.21
CA PRO A 16 -12.69 4.64 -6.72
C PRO A 16 -12.08 5.41 -5.57
N LEU A 17 -12.14 4.86 -4.36
CA LEU A 17 -11.13 5.18 -3.37
C LEU A 17 -9.82 4.76 -4.05
N SER A 18 -9.22 5.67 -4.81
CA SER A 18 -7.79 5.68 -5.01
C SER A 18 -7.26 5.57 -3.60
N SER A 19 -6.76 4.38 -3.27
CA SER A 19 -6.09 4.14 -2.01
C SER A 19 -5.08 5.27 -1.96
N LEU A 20 -5.28 6.22 -1.03
CA LEU A 20 -4.23 7.17 -0.73
C LEU A 20 -3.16 6.29 -0.10
N VAL A 21 -2.32 5.69 -0.94
CA VAL A 21 -1.02 5.20 -0.50
C VAL A 21 -0.39 6.48 0.00
N THR A 22 -0.44 6.69 1.32
CA THR A 22 0.23 7.83 1.93
C THR A 22 1.70 7.67 1.55
N ALA A 23 2.14 8.41 0.54
CA ALA A 23 3.54 8.52 0.21
C ALA A 23 4.23 8.94 1.51
N HIS A 24 5.21 8.16 1.96
CA HIS A 24 5.90 8.50 3.19
C HIS A 24 6.83 9.66 2.86
N GLN A 25 6.40 10.87 3.20
CA GLN A 25 7.18 12.09 3.04
C GLN A 25 8.19 12.17 4.17
N SER A 26 9.47 12.25 3.82
CA SER A 26 10.55 12.53 4.78
C SER A 26 11.22 13.83 4.37
N GLN A 27 11.11 14.82 5.25
CA GLN A 27 11.88 16.05 5.20
C GLN A 27 12.95 15.97 6.29
N THR A 28 14.21 16.14 5.92
CA THR A 28 15.32 16.19 6.88
C THR A 28 16.07 17.50 6.67
N CYS A 29 15.88 18.44 7.58
CA CYS A 29 16.65 19.68 7.61
C CYS A 29 17.83 19.51 8.56
N ASP A 30 18.96 20.12 8.22
CA ASP A 30 20.07 20.23 9.17
C ASP A 30 19.74 21.33 10.20
N GLU A 31 19.23 20.91 11.35
CA GLU A 31 18.84 21.84 12.44
C GLU A 31 20.05 22.53 13.09
N SER A 32 21.28 22.07 12.81
CA SER A 32 22.51 22.72 13.30
C SER A 32 22.91 23.94 12.47
N LYS A 33 22.31 24.11 11.29
CA LYS A 33 22.55 25.24 10.37
C LYS A 33 21.52 26.35 10.59
N ASN A 34 21.95 27.59 10.39
CA ASN A 34 21.06 28.74 10.44
C ASN A 34 20.10 28.74 9.25
N ASN A 35 18.86 29.18 9.49
CA ASN A 35 17.91 29.45 8.42
C ASN A 35 18.41 30.60 7.53
N TYR A 36 18.21 30.47 6.22
CA TYR A 36 18.46 31.56 5.29
C TYR A 36 17.36 32.63 5.39
N THR A 37 17.67 33.84 4.93
CA THR A 37 16.69 34.93 4.89
C THR A 37 15.78 34.79 3.66
N ILE A 38 14.47 34.75 3.85
CA ILE A 38 13.48 34.77 2.77
C ILE A 38 13.67 36.03 1.90
N ASN A 39 13.49 35.93 0.59
CA ASN A 39 13.74 36.97 -0.41
C ASN A 39 15.22 37.41 -0.54
N SER A 40 16.16 36.63 -0.04
CA SER A 40 17.59 36.84 -0.32
C SER A 40 17.98 36.33 -1.72
N THR A 41 19.20 36.66 -2.15
CA THR A 41 19.79 36.09 -3.37
C THR A 41 19.89 34.56 -3.27
N PHE A 42 20.23 34.01 -2.10
CA PHE A 42 20.22 32.57 -1.84
C PHE A 42 18.82 31.96 -2.06
N ASP A 43 17.77 32.60 -1.54
CA ASP A 43 16.38 32.15 -1.74
C ASP A 43 15.99 32.12 -3.23
N ALA A 44 16.31 33.18 -3.97
CA ALA A 44 16.09 33.22 -5.42
C ALA A 44 16.86 32.10 -6.15
N ASN A 45 18.12 31.86 -5.79
CA ASN A 45 18.91 30.76 -6.35
C ASN A 45 18.36 29.38 -5.98
N MET A 46 17.80 29.23 -4.78
CA MET A 46 17.11 28.02 -4.33
C MET A 46 15.86 27.74 -5.17
N GLN A 47 15.01 28.74 -5.41
CA GLN A 47 13.83 28.57 -6.26
C GLN A 47 14.22 28.19 -7.70
N LEU A 48 15.26 28.83 -8.25
CA LEU A 48 15.78 28.51 -9.58
C LEU A 48 16.31 27.08 -9.67
N ILE A 49 17.04 26.60 -8.64
CA ILE A 49 17.57 25.23 -8.68
C ILE A 49 16.43 24.21 -8.57
N LEU A 50 15.45 24.42 -7.69
CA LEU A 50 14.34 23.48 -7.53
C LEU A 50 13.51 23.32 -8.82
N GLN A 51 13.27 24.42 -9.55
CA GLN A 51 12.61 24.39 -10.86
C GLN A 51 13.45 23.64 -11.91
N SER A 52 14.76 23.88 -11.93
CA SER A 52 15.70 23.20 -12.82
C SER A 52 15.74 21.70 -12.55
N LEU A 53 15.79 21.29 -11.28
CA LEU A 53 15.80 19.89 -10.86
C LEU A 53 14.52 19.18 -11.29
N SER A 54 13.35 19.76 -11.04
CA SER A 54 12.06 19.15 -11.38
C SER A 54 11.91 18.93 -12.88
N SER A 55 12.23 19.95 -13.69
CA SER A 55 12.09 19.92 -15.16
C SER A 55 13.03 18.92 -15.83
N ASN A 56 14.31 18.90 -15.45
CA ASN A 56 15.31 18.05 -16.10
C ASN A 56 15.23 16.60 -15.62
N THR A 57 15.04 16.36 -14.32
CA THR A 57 14.92 14.99 -13.75
C THR A 57 13.72 14.25 -14.32
N SER A 58 12.63 14.96 -14.58
CA SER A 58 11.42 14.41 -15.22
C SER A 58 11.67 13.84 -16.63
N THR A 59 12.84 14.09 -17.22
CA THR A 59 13.20 13.66 -18.57
C THR A 59 14.24 12.53 -18.54
N THR A 60 15.22 12.62 -17.63
CA THR A 60 16.38 11.72 -17.56
C THR A 60 16.38 10.76 -16.38
N GLY A 61 15.44 10.91 -15.44
CA GLY A 61 15.37 10.19 -14.18
C GLY A 61 16.41 10.60 -13.12
N PHE A 62 17.34 11.49 -13.48
CA PHE A 62 18.33 12.05 -12.56
C PHE A 62 18.91 13.34 -13.13
N PHE A 63 19.04 14.36 -12.30
CA PHE A 63 19.72 15.59 -12.66
C PHE A 63 20.37 16.21 -11.43
N ASN A 64 21.52 16.85 -11.64
CA ASN A 64 22.15 17.72 -10.65
C ASN A 64 22.45 19.07 -11.29
N ASP A 65 22.46 20.11 -10.47
CA ASP A 65 22.67 21.49 -10.93
C ASP A 65 23.35 22.30 -9.83
N THR A 66 23.83 23.48 -10.18
CA THR A 66 24.37 24.47 -9.24
C THR A 66 23.92 25.85 -9.69
N LYS A 67 23.41 26.65 -8.76
CA LYS A 67 22.98 28.04 -8.99
C LYS A 67 23.68 28.97 -8.01
N GLY A 68 23.87 30.22 -8.41
CA GLY A 68 24.50 31.23 -7.56
C GLY A 68 26.02 31.14 -7.46
N LEU A 69 26.59 32.10 -6.73
CA LEU A 69 28.03 32.28 -6.51
C LEU A 69 28.29 32.65 -5.04
N GLY A 70 29.50 32.40 -4.55
CA GLY A 70 29.89 32.74 -3.17
C GLY A 70 28.95 32.12 -2.13
N SER A 71 28.51 32.93 -1.18
CA SER A 71 27.58 32.55 -0.10
C SER A 71 26.15 32.27 -0.57
N ASP A 72 25.78 32.73 -1.77
CA ASP A 72 24.44 32.53 -2.34
C ASP A 72 24.37 31.27 -3.23
N ARG A 73 25.43 30.45 -3.24
CA ARG A 73 25.50 29.25 -4.06
C ARG A 73 24.66 28.13 -3.47
N VAL A 74 23.93 27.43 -4.34
CA VAL A 74 23.12 26.26 -4.01
C VAL A 74 23.52 25.11 -4.91
N TYR A 75 23.79 23.96 -4.31
CA TYR A 75 23.98 22.67 -4.97
C TYR A 75 22.70 21.86 -4.81
N GLY A 76 22.30 21.16 -5.87
CA GLY A 76 21.08 20.37 -5.82
C GLY A 76 21.11 19.17 -6.75
N LEU A 77 20.43 18.10 -6.36
CA LEU A 77 20.13 16.98 -7.23
C LEU A 77 18.69 16.50 -7.01
N ALA A 78 18.15 15.86 -8.04
CA ALA A 78 16.91 15.13 -7.94
C ALA A 78 17.01 13.82 -8.72
N MET A 79 16.24 12.82 -8.27
CA MET A 79 16.32 11.47 -8.81
C MET A 79 14.98 10.74 -8.69
N CYS A 80 14.61 10.02 -9.74
CA CYS A 80 13.50 9.06 -9.71
C CYS A 80 13.99 7.70 -9.20
N ARG A 81 13.11 6.93 -8.55
CA ARG A 81 13.40 5.54 -8.22
C ARG A 81 13.61 4.73 -9.52
N GLY A 82 14.53 3.77 -9.49
CA GLY A 82 15.02 3.10 -10.70
C GLY A 82 13.96 2.33 -11.52
N ASP A 83 12.84 1.95 -10.90
CA ASP A 83 11.69 1.27 -11.52
C ASP A 83 10.54 2.20 -11.91
N VAL A 84 10.65 3.51 -11.64
CA VAL A 84 9.59 4.49 -11.88
C VAL A 84 9.83 5.17 -13.22
N SER A 85 8.80 5.17 -14.09
CA SER A 85 8.90 5.85 -15.38
C SER A 85 9.01 7.37 -15.20
N PRO A 86 9.61 8.10 -16.16
CA PRO A 86 9.67 9.56 -16.07
C PRO A 86 8.29 10.23 -15.97
N VAL A 87 7.24 9.60 -16.51
CA VAL A 87 5.85 10.09 -16.41
C VAL A 87 5.32 9.92 -14.98
N ASP A 88 5.54 8.76 -14.38
CA ASP A 88 5.09 8.45 -13.01
C ASP A 88 5.90 9.24 -11.95
N CYS A 89 7.15 9.60 -12.25
CA CYS A 89 8.02 10.34 -11.34
C CYS A 89 7.69 11.85 -11.28
N ARG A 90 7.15 12.42 -12.36
CA ARG A 90 6.86 13.87 -12.48
C ARG A 90 6.01 14.42 -11.31
N PRO A 91 4.90 13.78 -10.91
CA PRO A 91 4.11 14.24 -9.76
C PRO A 91 4.93 14.30 -8.47
N CYS A 92 5.73 13.27 -8.20
CA CYS A 92 6.60 13.20 -7.03
C CYS A 92 7.60 14.37 -7.00
N LEU A 93 8.26 14.65 -8.13
CA LEU A 93 9.22 15.75 -8.23
C LEU A 93 8.55 17.11 -8.02
N LYS A 94 7.34 17.29 -8.57
CA LYS A 94 6.55 18.51 -8.39
C LYS A 94 6.19 18.72 -6.92
N THR A 95 5.62 17.70 -6.28
CA THR A 95 5.25 17.75 -4.86
C THR A 95 6.46 17.97 -3.96
N SER A 96 7.57 17.26 -4.22
CA SER A 96 8.80 17.41 -3.45
C SER A 96 9.38 18.82 -3.52
N VAL A 97 9.31 19.47 -4.69
CA VAL A 97 9.76 20.86 -4.86
C VAL A 97 8.79 21.85 -4.23
N GLU A 98 7.47 21.69 -4.41
CA GLU A 98 6.46 22.61 -3.88
C GLU A 98 6.38 22.58 -2.34
N GLN A 99 6.56 21.39 -1.76
CA GLN A 99 6.49 21.17 -0.31
C GLN A 99 7.85 21.16 0.36
N ILE A 100 8.94 21.30 -0.40
CA ILE A 100 10.32 21.27 0.11
C ILE A 100 10.60 19.95 0.87
N VAL A 101 10.08 18.85 0.33
CA VAL A 101 10.25 17.49 0.86
C VAL A 101 11.45 16.84 0.19
N GLN A 102 12.36 16.26 0.97
CA GLN A 102 13.58 15.69 0.41
C GLN A 102 13.36 14.32 -0.22
N LYS A 103 12.45 13.50 0.32
CA LYS A 103 12.26 12.12 -0.11
C LYS A 103 10.80 11.72 -0.07
N GLU A 104 10.33 11.19 -1.18
CA GLU A 104 9.08 10.43 -1.27
C GLU A 104 9.36 9.01 -1.78
N ASP A 105 8.34 8.15 -1.84
CA ASP A 105 8.49 6.74 -2.23
C ASP A 105 9.10 6.59 -3.63
N ASP A 106 8.84 7.52 -4.55
CA ASP A 106 9.17 7.41 -5.98
C ASP A 106 10.28 8.37 -6.45
N CYS A 107 10.69 9.36 -5.63
CA CYS A 107 11.73 10.31 -5.97
C CYS A 107 12.47 10.89 -4.74
N LEU A 108 13.61 11.53 -5.02
CA LEU A 108 14.45 12.24 -4.06
C LEU A 108 14.75 13.63 -4.64
N VAL A 109 14.71 14.65 -3.80
CA VAL A 109 15.23 16.00 -4.05
C VAL A 109 16.16 16.36 -2.88
N ARG A 110 17.38 16.78 -3.16
CA ARG A 110 18.34 17.21 -2.14
C ARG A 110 19.02 18.48 -2.59
N TYR A 111 19.17 19.43 -1.68
CA TYR A 111 19.90 20.66 -1.92
C TYR A 111 20.67 21.09 -0.67
N SER A 112 21.70 21.92 -0.86
CA SER A 112 22.51 22.48 0.23
C SER A 112 23.32 23.67 -0.27
N ASP A 113 23.72 24.54 0.64
CA ASP A 113 24.77 25.54 0.50
C ASP A 113 26.18 24.92 0.33
N GLU A 114 26.35 23.67 0.76
CA GLU A 114 27.61 22.92 0.63
C GLU A 114 27.60 21.94 -0.54
N ASN A 115 28.75 21.78 -1.19
CA ASN A 115 28.88 20.79 -2.26
C ASN A 115 28.91 19.37 -1.67
N PHE A 116 27.84 18.62 -1.91
CA PHE A 116 27.69 17.22 -1.49
C PHE A 116 27.79 16.21 -2.64
N PHE A 117 28.04 16.64 -3.88
CA PHE A 117 28.10 15.74 -5.02
C PHE A 117 29.24 14.73 -4.89
N GLY A 118 28.92 13.46 -5.15
CA GLY A 118 29.88 12.36 -5.04
C GLY A 118 30.29 12.04 -3.60
N LYS A 119 29.60 12.59 -2.59
CA LYS A 119 29.88 12.34 -1.18
C LYS A 119 28.77 11.52 -0.54
N VAL A 120 29.18 10.53 0.25
CA VAL A 120 28.24 9.73 1.06
C VAL A 120 27.67 10.59 2.18
N ALA A 121 26.34 10.67 2.27
CA ALA A 121 25.66 11.39 3.32
C ALA A 121 25.88 10.73 4.69
N GLY A 122 26.16 11.52 5.71
CA GLY A 122 26.38 11.02 7.07
C GLY A 122 25.08 10.68 7.84
N SER A 123 23.96 11.35 7.53
CA SER A 123 22.70 11.12 8.22
C SER A 123 21.94 9.92 7.64
N THR A 124 21.45 9.05 8.52
CA THR A 124 20.62 7.90 8.17
C THR A 124 19.38 7.86 9.06
N GLY A 125 18.20 7.80 8.44
CA GLY A 125 16.90 7.63 9.09
C GLY A 125 16.35 6.22 8.92
N PHE A 126 15.49 5.81 9.85
CA PHE A 126 14.90 4.47 9.91
C PHE A 126 13.39 4.53 10.07
N THR A 127 12.66 3.78 9.24
CA THR A 127 11.19 3.65 9.35
C THR A 127 10.84 2.17 9.48
N PRO A 128 10.63 1.64 10.71
CA PRO A 128 10.23 0.26 10.91
C PRO A 128 8.76 0.04 10.53
N ASN A 129 8.44 -1.13 9.99
CA ASN A 129 7.07 -1.62 9.95
C ASN A 129 6.55 -1.82 11.38
N LYS A 130 5.27 -1.50 11.62
CA LYS A 130 4.65 -1.66 12.94
C LYS A 130 4.53 -3.14 13.35
N ASN A 131 4.45 -4.03 12.38
CA ASN A 131 4.27 -5.45 12.60
C ASN A 131 5.60 -6.21 12.64
N ASN A 132 5.67 -7.18 13.54
CA ASN A 132 6.81 -8.08 13.66
C ASN A 132 6.56 -9.40 12.90
N VAL A 133 7.64 -10.06 12.51
CA VAL A 133 7.62 -11.42 11.95
C VAL A 133 7.48 -12.45 13.06
N THR A 134 7.07 -13.67 12.70
CA THR A 134 6.88 -14.76 13.67
C THR A 134 8.18 -15.49 14.03
N ASN A 135 9.05 -15.77 13.05
CA ASN A 135 10.36 -16.38 13.24
C ASN A 135 11.45 -15.39 12.81
N THR A 136 11.87 -14.58 13.78
CA THR A 136 12.85 -13.50 13.60
C THR A 136 14.18 -14.00 13.04
N THR A 137 14.71 -15.10 13.57
CA THR A 137 16.01 -15.64 13.17
C THR A 137 16.05 -16.03 11.70
N LEU A 138 15.08 -16.84 11.26
CA LEU A 138 15.00 -17.26 9.86
C LEU A 138 14.72 -16.07 8.93
N PHE A 139 13.87 -15.13 9.36
CA PHE A 139 13.56 -13.94 8.56
C PHE A 139 14.80 -13.07 8.36
N ASN A 140 15.51 -12.73 9.43
CA ASN A 140 16.72 -11.91 9.38
C ASN A 140 17.81 -12.57 8.52
N GLN A 141 17.99 -13.89 8.64
CA GLN A 141 18.95 -14.62 7.80
C GLN A 141 18.60 -14.52 6.30
N LYS A 142 17.32 -14.72 5.94
CA LYS A 142 16.86 -14.60 4.54
C LYS A 142 16.96 -13.16 4.03
N LEU A 143 16.60 -12.20 4.88
CA LEU A 143 16.69 -10.77 4.59
C LEU A 143 18.14 -10.36 4.31
N GLU A 144 19.08 -10.73 5.18
CA GLU A 144 20.50 -10.39 5.05
C GLU A 144 21.09 -10.95 3.74
N ILE A 145 20.82 -12.22 3.42
CA ILE A 145 21.28 -12.83 2.16
C ILE A 145 20.71 -12.08 0.96
N MET A 146 19.41 -11.77 0.97
CA MET A 146 18.75 -11.04 -0.12
C MET A 146 19.32 -9.62 -0.27
N LEU A 147 19.45 -8.89 0.83
CA LEU A 147 19.93 -7.50 0.82
C LEU A 147 21.39 -7.42 0.34
N ASN A 148 22.28 -8.28 0.83
CA ASN A 148 23.65 -8.36 0.32
C ASN A 148 23.69 -8.62 -1.19
N GLY A 149 22.80 -9.49 -1.69
CA GLY A 149 22.68 -9.79 -3.11
C GLY A 149 22.26 -8.57 -3.93
N ILE A 150 21.21 -7.85 -3.52
CA ILE A 150 20.76 -6.65 -4.26
C ILE A 150 21.74 -5.50 -4.15
N ILE A 151 22.45 -5.33 -3.02
CA ILE A 151 23.44 -4.26 -2.86
C ILE A 151 24.59 -4.44 -3.85
N LYS A 152 25.11 -5.67 -3.98
CA LYS A 152 26.13 -5.99 -5.00
C LYS A 152 25.62 -5.73 -6.40
N ARG A 153 24.36 -6.09 -6.70
CA ARG A 153 23.76 -5.83 -8.03
C ARG A 153 23.49 -4.36 -8.29
N ALA A 154 23.12 -3.58 -7.28
CA ALA A 154 22.89 -2.14 -7.42
C ALA A 154 24.20 -1.43 -7.76
N ALA A 155 25.29 -1.74 -7.06
CA ALA A 155 26.59 -1.13 -7.30
C ALA A 155 27.30 -1.66 -8.56
N TYR A 156 27.43 -2.98 -8.68
CA TYR A 156 28.28 -3.65 -9.68
C TYR A 156 27.50 -4.37 -10.78
N GLY A 157 26.17 -4.18 -10.86
CA GLY A 157 25.34 -4.84 -11.85
C GLY A 157 25.68 -4.47 -13.29
N PRO A 158 25.18 -5.25 -14.28
CA PRO A 158 25.44 -5.01 -15.69
C PRO A 158 25.05 -3.58 -16.08
N ARG A 159 26.01 -2.84 -16.63
CA ARG A 159 25.80 -1.48 -17.14
C ARG A 159 25.13 -1.56 -18.50
N GLN A 160 23.80 -1.76 -18.52
CA GLN A 160 23.03 -1.72 -19.77
C GLN A 160 22.94 -0.31 -20.37
N LEU A 161 23.28 0.72 -19.58
CA LEU A 161 23.24 2.12 -19.96
C LEU A 161 24.61 2.76 -19.71
N SER A 162 24.97 3.77 -20.52
CA SER A 162 26.17 4.61 -20.31
C SER A 162 26.20 5.26 -18.93
N TYR A 163 25.03 5.38 -18.28
CA TYR A 163 24.88 5.85 -16.91
C TYR A 163 24.15 4.77 -16.09
N PRO A 164 24.81 4.10 -15.13
CA PRO A 164 24.17 3.07 -14.32
C PRO A 164 23.06 3.68 -13.46
N LEU A 165 21.96 2.93 -13.30
CA LEU A 165 20.84 3.34 -12.45
C LEU A 165 21.16 3.22 -10.95
N LEU A 166 22.26 2.53 -10.61
CA LEU A 166 22.67 2.20 -9.24
C LEU A 166 21.51 1.64 -8.41
N PHE A 167 20.76 0.71 -9.00
CA PHE A 167 19.47 0.22 -8.54
C PHE A 167 19.37 -1.28 -8.70
N ALA A 168 18.84 -1.96 -7.70
CA ALA A 168 18.45 -3.35 -7.82
C ALA A 168 17.32 -3.70 -6.85
N VAL A 169 16.52 -4.68 -7.25
CA VAL A 169 15.50 -5.29 -6.39
C VAL A 169 15.64 -6.80 -6.42
N ASN A 170 15.01 -7.47 -5.46
CA ASN A 170 14.84 -8.91 -5.44
C ASN A 170 13.64 -9.29 -4.59
N GLU A 171 13.29 -10.56 -4.65
CA GLU A 171 12.38 -11.18 -3.71
C GLU A 171 12.95 -12.52 -3.24
N THR A 172 12.58 -12.93 -2.04
CA THR A 172 12.90 -14.26 -1.50
C THR A 172 11.74 -14.80 -0.69
N SER A 173 11.45 -16.09 -0.82
CA SER A 173 10.52 -16.77 0.08
C SER A 173 11.18 -16.95 1.45
N TYR A 174 10.43 -16.63 2.50
CA TYR A 174 10.81 -16.81 3.90
C TYR A 174 10.08 -18.00 4.52
N LEU A 175 8.76 -18.10 4.28
CA LEU A 175 7.89 -19.23 4.65
C LEU A 175 6.96 -19.55 3.47
N PRO A 176 6.24 -20.69 3.47
CA PRO A 176 5.19 -20.93 2.49
C PRO A 176 4.22 -19.74 2.43
N PHE A 177 4.02 -19.20 1.23
CA PHE A 177 3.17 -18.03 0.96
C PHE A 177 3.63 -16.70 1.60
N GLN A 178 4.84 -16.62 2.14
CA GLN A 178 5.41 -15.38 2.66
C GLN A 178 6.70 -15.02 1.92
N THR A 179 6.64 -13.90 1.21
CA THR A 179 7.75 -13.37 0.40
C THR A 179 8.25 -12.06 1.01
N ILE A 180 9.57 -11.90 1.04
CA ILE A 180 10.25 -10.65 1.33
C ILE A 180 10.59 -9.99 0.00
N TYR A 181 10.18 -8.74 -0.18
CA TYR A 181 10.56 -7.90 -1.32
C TYR A 181 11.60 -6.90 -0.86
N GLY A 182 12.72 -6.77 -1.58
CA GLY A 182 13.82 -5.88 -1.23
C GLY A 182 14.22 -4.97 -2.39
N LEU A 183 14.67 -3.76 -2.06
CA LEU A 183 15.17 -2.73 -2.96
C LEU A 183 16.40 -2.05 -2.36
N ALA A 184 17.40 -1.83 -3.19
CA ALA A 184 18.59 -1.04 -2.87
C ALA A 184 18.88 -0.06 -4.01
N GLN A 185 19.14 1.21 -3.66
CA GLN A 185 19.45 2.24 -4.65
C GLN A 185 20.39 3.32 -4.10
N CYS A 186 21.30 3.81 -4.94
CA CYS A 186 22.15 4.97 -4.67
C CYS A 186 21.76 6.17 -5.55
N THR A 187 22.14 7.37 -5.14
CA THR A 187 22.14 8.55 -6.01
C THR A 187 23.21 8.41 -7.09
N ARG A 188 22.90 8.87 -8.30
CA ARG A 188 23.74 8.64 -9.49
C ARG A 188 24.96 9.56 -9.58
N ASP A 189 25.17 10.43 -8.59
CA ASP A 189 26.41 11.21 -8.42
C ASP A 189 27.51 10.43 -7.68
N LEU A 190 27.20 9.31 -7.03
CA LEU A 190 28.20 8.49 -6.35
C LEU A 190 29.02 7.63 -7.32
N SER A 191 30.26 7.34 -6.91
CA SER A 191 31.04 6.27 -7.52
C SER A 191 30.42 4.90 -7.19
N VAL A 192 30.82 3.87 -7.93
CA VAL A 192 30.35 2.50 -7.68
C VAL A 192 30.78 2.01 -6.29
N ASP A 193 32.00 2.32 -5.88
CA ASP A 193 32.53 1.88 -4.58
C ASP A 193 31.86 2.63 -3.43
N ASP A 194 31.61 3.94 -3.59
CA ASP A 194 30.86 4.74 -2.60
C ASP A 194 29.41 4.27 -2.50
N CYS A 195 28.78 3.90 -3.61
CA CYS A 195 27.45 3.31 -3.61
C CYS A 195 27.41 1.99 -2.82
N TYR A 196 28.36 1.09 -3.09
CA TYR A 196 28.48 -0.16 -2.35
C TYR A 196 28.71 0.08 -0.86
N TYR A 197 29.67 0.94 -0.51
CA TYR A 197 29.98 1.31 0.87
C TYR A 197 28.75 1.88 1.60
N CYS A 198 28.05 2.84 0.98
CA CYS A 198 26.85 3.46 1.55
C CYS A 198 25.78 2.41 1.86
N LEU A 199 25.46 1.55 0.90
CA LEU A 199 24.44 0.52 1.05
C LEU A 199 24.83 -0.57 2.05
N THR A 200 26.09 -1.02 2.06
CA THR A 200 26.56 -2.02 3.04
C THR A 200 26.53 -1.46 4.45
N ASN A 201 26.90 -0.18 4.64
CA ASN A 201 26.78 0.47 5.95
C ASN A 201 25.33 0.51 6.45
N GLN A 202 24.34 0.61 5.56
CA GLN A 202 22.93 0.55 5.98
C GLN A 202 22.55 -0.78 6.65
N LEU A 203 23.19 -1.90 6.27
CA LEU A 203 22.88 -3.21 6.84
C LEU A 203 23.27 -3.33 8.32
N THR A 204 24.29 -2.59 8.79
CA THR A 204 24.73 -2.65 10.19
C THR A 204 23.68 -2.10 11.15
N TYR A 205 22.73 -1.30 10.64
CA TYR A 205 21.64 -0.74 11.42
C TYR A 205 20.42 -1.66 11.52
N ILE A 206 20.30 -2.68 10.68
CA ILE A 206 19.13 -3.58 10.70
C ILE A 206 18.99 -4.29 12.05
N PRO A 207 20.04 -4.90 12.64
CA PRO A 207 19.94 -5.54 13.95
C PRO A 207 19.61 -4.55 15.08
N ILE A 208 19.89 -3.26 14.90
CA ILE A 208 19.74 -2.24 15.95
C ILE A 208 18.35 -1.60 15.91
N HIS A 209 17.86 -1.26 14.71
CA HIS A 209 16.65 -0.45 14.55
C HIS A 209 15.48 -1.20 13.92
N LEU A 210 15.72 -2.31 13.23
CA LEU A 210 14.73 -2.99 12.38
C LEU A 210 14.62 -4.51 12.69
N GLU A 211 15.16 -4.96 13.83
CA GLU A 211 15.17 -6.37 14.18
C GLU A 211 13.75 -6.96 14.24
N GLY A 212 13.54 -8.05 13.49
CA GLY A 212 12.26 -8.77 13.46
C GLY A 212 11.09 -7.98 12.88
N LYS A 213 11.32 -6.82 12.24
CA LYS A 213 10.26 -6.06 11.58
C LYS A 213 9.89 -6.69 10.23
N LYS A 214 8.59 -6.79 9.91
CA LYS A 214 8.09 -7.30 8.61
C LYS A 214 8.52 -6.46 7.41
N GLY A 215 8.91 -5.22 7.67
CA GLY A 215 9.41 -4.29 6.69
C GLY A 215 10.22 -3.20 7.36
N GLY A 216 11.02 -2.51 6.59
CA GLY A 216 11.89 -1.46 7.08
C GLY A 216 12.42 -0.61 5.94
N ARG A 217 12.54 0.68 6.21
CA ARG A 217 13.19 1.65 5.31
C ARG A 217 14.41 2.23 6.00
N ILE A 218 15.52 2.27 5.28
CA ILE A 218 16.77 2.89 5.70
C ILE A 218 17.08 3.95 4.66
N LEU A 219 17.05 5.22 5.07
CA LEU A 219 17.08 6.36 4.17
C LEU A 219 18.29 7.23 4.53
N SER A 220 19.16 7.49 3.56
CA SER A 220 20.19 8.52 3.65
C SER A 220 20.09 9.46 2.45
N GLY A 221 20.79 10.58 2.51
CA GLY A 221 20.87 11.53 1.40
C GLY A 221 21.60 11.00 0.15
N SER A 222 22.24 9.83 0.20
CA SER A 222 23.02 9.27 -0.94
C SER A 222 22.67 7.82 -1.31
N CYS A 223 22.08 7.03 -0.39
CA CYS A 223 21.57 5.69 -0.69
C CYS A 223 20.38 5.31 0.18
N PHE A 224 19.59 4.34 -0.26
CA PHE A 224 18.45 3.84 0.48
C PHE A 224 18.17 2.37 0.23
N THR A 225 17.71 1.71 1.29
CA THR A 225 17.30 0.31 1.29
C THR A 225 15.88 0.21 1.83
N ARG A 226 15.05 -0.60 1.18
CA ARG A 226 13.69 -0.89 1.64
C ARG A 226 13.42 -2.38 1.51
N TYR A 227 12.78 -2.95 2.52
CA TYR A 227 12.19 -4.27 2.42
C TYR A 227 10.78 -4.29 3.01
N GLU A 228 9.90 -5.11 2.45
CA GLU A 228 8.51 -5.25 2.89
C GLU A 228 8.00 -6.67 2.60
N SER A 229 6.87 -7.02 3.21
CA SER A 229 6.15 -8.28 2.94
C SER A 229 5.14 -8.19 1.77
N TYR A 230 5.13 -7.08 1.04
CA TYR A 230 4.29 -6.82 -0.13
C TYR A 230 5.12 -6.18 -1.24
N THR A 231 4.68 -6.29 -2.49
CA THR A 231 5.37 -5.66 -3.62
C THR A 231 5.16 -4.14 -3.58
N PHE A 232 6.25 -3.37 -3.64
CA PHE A 232 6.24 -1.90 -3.63
C PHE A 232 7.04 -1.26 -4.78
N TYR A 233 7.57 -2.09 -5.69
CA TYR A 233 8.29 -1.66 -6.88
C TYR A 233 7.65 -2.28 -8.13
N LYS A 234 7.80 -1.61 -9.27
CA LYS A 234 7.32 -2.09 -10.56
C LYS A 234 8.41 -2.97 -11.18
N GLY A 235 8.03 -4.16 -11.64
CA GLY A 235 8.80 -4.96 -12.60
C GLY A 235 10.31 -5.07 -12.37
N SER A 236 10.73 -6.12 -11.68
CA SER A 236 11.76 -6.98 -12.26
C SER A 236 11.43 -8.41 -11.87
N LYS A 237 11.02 -9.22 -12.84
CA LYS A 237 11.17 -10.66 -12.67
C LYS A 237 12.67 -10.88 -12.40
N PRO A 238 13.07 -11.64 -11.38
CA PRO A 238 14.47 -11.97 -11.19
C PRO A 238 14.98 -12.52 -12.52
N LEU A 239 16.08 -11.96 -13.03
CA LEU A 239 16.89 -12.65 -14.01
C LEU A 239 17.25 -13.97 -13.32
N GLN A 240 16.53 -15.05 -13.68
CA GLN A 240 16.91 -16.40 -13.28
C GLN A 240 18.39 -16.52 -13.65
N GLN A 241 19.22 -16.77 -12.65
CA GLN A 241 20.58 -17.21 -12.89
C GLN A 241 20.47 -18.40 -13.83
N ALA A 242 21.06 -18.28 -15.02
CA ALA A 242 21.20 -19.44 -15.89
C ALA A 242 21.93 -20.53 -15.09
N PRO A 243 21.48 -21.80 -15.15
CA PRO A 243 22.26 -22.90 -14.60
C PRO A 243 23.64 -22.94 -15.27
N PRO A 244 24.66 -23.54 -14.62
CA PRO A 244 25.98 -23.70 -15.23
C PRO A 244 25.86 -24.51 -16.54
N PRO A 245 26.71 -24.25 -17.55
CA PRO A 245 26.66 -24.98 -18.81
C PRO A 245 27.13 -26.41 -18.57
N ASP A 246 26.24 -27.37 -18.75
CA ASP A 246 26.60 -28.77 -18.92
C ASP A 246 26.40 -29.15 -20.39
N GLY A 247 27.43 -29.78 -20.96
CA GLY A 247 27.51 -30.09 -22.38
C GLY A 247 26.64 -31.29 -22.77
N GLY A 248 26.00 -31.21 -23.93
CA GLY A 248 25.30 -32.35 -24.53
C GLY A 248 24.50 -31.98 -25.77
N ASP A 249 24.81 -32.67 -26.87
CA ASP A 249 24.31 -32.48 -28.23
C ASP A 249 22.79 -32.60 -28.44
N GLY A 250 22.31 -31.82 -29.42
CA GLY A 250 21.36 -32.26 -30.46
C GLY A 250 19.90 -32.51 -30.08
N VAL A 251 19.00 -31.69 -30.61
CA VAL A 251 17.94 -32.04 -31.58
C VAL A 251 16.90 -30.92 -31.61
N SER A 252 16.69 -30.39 -32.82
CA SER A 252 15.65 -29.42 -33.17
C SER A 252 14.26 -30.08 -33.20
N ASP A 253 13.30 -29.53 -32.45
CA ASP A 253 11.88 -29.73 -32.73
C ASP A 253 11.12 -28.40 -32.74
N MET A 254 10.36 -28.21 -33.81
CA MET A 254 9.61 -27.02 -34.17
C MET A 254 8.15 -27.28 -33.79
N GLY A 255 7.71 -26.78 -32.63
CA GLY A 255 6.43 -27.20 -32.05
C GLY A 255 5.59 -26.10 -31.37
N LYS A 256 4.71 -25.49 -32.17
CA LYS A 256 3.35 -25.02 -31.80
C LYS A 256 3.22 -23.86 -30.80
N LYS A 257 2.92 -22.69 -31.38
CA LYS A 257 2.20 -21.57 -30.78
C LYS A 257 0.88 -22.06 -30.15
N LYS A 258 0.75 -21.99 -28.83
CA LYS A 258 -0.53 -22.24 -28.13
C LYS A 258 -0.96 -20.96 -27.40
N ASN A 259 -1.95 -20.28 -27.99
CA ASN A 259 -2.69 -19.21 -27.34
C ASN A 259 -3.53 -19.81 -26.20
N SER A 260 -3.35 -19.33 -24.96
CA SER A 260 -4.31 -19.57 -23.89
C SER A 260 -4.12 -18.55 -22.77
N LYS A 261 -4.82 -17.41 -22.87
CA LYS A 261 -5.10 -16.49 -21.76
C LYS A 261 -6.40 -15.72 -22.04
N THR A 262 -7.55 -16.36 -21.84
CA THR A 262 -8.84 -15.64 -21.82
C THR A 262 -9.84 -16.17 -20.79
N THR A 263 -9.58 -17.30 -20.11
CA THR A 263 -10.62 -17.91 -19.25
C THR A 263 -10.50 -17.61 -17.74
N ILE A 264 -9.40 -17.03 -17.25
CA ILE A 264 -9.20 -16.81 -15.80
C ILE A 264 -9.70 -15.42 -15.33
N ILE A 265 -9.78 -14.43 -16.22
CA ILE A 265 -10.26 -13.07 -15.86
C ILE A 265 -11.80 -12.97 -15.95
N ALA A 266 -12.47 -13.83 -16.74
CA ALA A 266 -13.94 -13.82 -16.85
C ALA A 266 -14.64 -14.41 -15.61
N VAL A 267 -14.02 -15.38 -14.92
CA VAL A 267 -14.63 -16.00 -13.72
C VAL A 267 -14.53 -15.07 -12.50
N ALA A 268 -13.44 -14.30 -12.38
CA ALA A 268 -13.30 -13.36 -11.26
C ALA A 268 -14.31 -12.20 -11.33
N ILE A 269 -14.66 -11.73 -12.53
CA ILE A 269 -15.63 -10.65 -12.75
C ILE A 269 -17.07 -11.15 -12.53
N LEU A 270 -17.39 -12.38 -12.93
CA LEU A 270 -18.71 -12.97 -12.69
C LEU A 270 -18.97 -13.26 -11.20
N VAL A 271 -17.95 -13.70 -10.45
CA VAL A 271 -18.09 -13.96 -9.00
C VAL A 271 -18.21 -12.67 -8.19
N SER A 272 -17.51 -11.60 -8.59
CA SER A 272 -17.57 -10.31 -7.88
C SER A 272 -18.87 -9.53 -8.16
N ILE A 273 -19.38 -9.55 -9.38
CA ILE A 273 -20.70 -8.94 -9.69
C ILE A 273 -21.83 -9.79 -9.09
N GLY A 274 -21.77 -11.12 -9.21
CA GLY A 274 -22.76 -12.03 -8.63
C GLY A 274 -22.84 -11.91 -7.11
N GLY A 275 -21.70 -11.88 -6.41
CA GLY A 275 -21.65 -11.70 -4.96
C GLY A 275 -22.26 -10.37 -4.50
N LEU A 276 -21.93 -9.26 -5.17
CA LEU A 276 -22.48 -7.94 -4.84
C LEU A 276 -23.99 -7.84 -5.13
N THR A 277 -24.48 -8.42 -6.21
CA THR A 277 -25.93 -8.43 -6.51
C THR A 277 -26.73 -9.26 -5.50
N VAL A 278 -26.21 -10.41 -5.07
CA VAL A 278 -26.87 -11.25 -4.04
C VAL A 278 -26.86 -10.54 -2.68
N LEU A 279 -25.75 -9.90 -2.31
CA LEU A 279 -25.68 -9.09 -1.08
C LEU A 279 -26.64 -7.90 -1.12
N PHE A 280 -26.75 -7.22 -2.26
CA PHE A 280 -27.69 -6.10 -2.42
C PHE A 280 -29.14 -6.56 -2.33
N LEU A 281 -29.50 -7.68 -2.99
CA LEU A 281 -30.84 -8.27 -2.89
C LEU A 281 -31.15 -8.74 -1.47
N PHE A 282 -30.18 -9.32 -0.75
CA PHE A 282 -30.33 -9.71 0.65
C PHE A 282 -30.52 -8.48 1.56
N CYS A 283 -29.73 -7.43 1.38
CA CYS A 283 -29.90 -6.17 2.11
C CYS A 283 -31.25 -5.50 1.82
N CYS A 284 -31.69 -5.46 0.56
CA CYS A 284 -33.02 -4.98 0.19
C CYS A 284 -34.13 -5.82 0.83
N PHE A 285 -34.00 -7.15 0.83
CA PHE A 285 -34.96 -8.05 1.48
C PHE A 285 -35.01 -7.83 3.00
N CYS A 286 -33.86 -7.65 3.66
CA CYS A 286 -33.78 -7.31 5.09
C CYS A 286 -34.39 -5.93 5.38
N HIS A 287 -34.18 -4.93 4.51
CA HIS A 287 -34.76 -3.60 4.65
C HIS A 287 -36.27 -3.58 4.41
N ILE A 288 -36.79 -4.39 3.47
CA ILE A 288 -38.24 -4.55 3.27
C ILE A 288 -38.86 -5.26 4.48
N LYS A 289 -38.20 -6.29 5.04
CA LYS A 289 -38.62 -6.91 6.31
C LYS A 289 -38.63 -5.90 7.45
N LYS A 290 -37.58 -5.07 7.58
CA LYS A 290 -37.46 -4.06 8.65
C LYS A 290 -38.46 -2.90 8.49
N LYS A 291 -38.76 -2.49 7.25
CA LYS A 291 -39.77 -1.45 6.96
C LYS A 291 -41.20 -1.95 7.20
N ASN A 292 -41.43 -3.26 7.12
CA ASN A 292 -42.66 -3.89 7.61
C ASN A 292 -42.72 -4.00 9.14
N THR A 293 -41.61 -3.81 9.86
CA THR A 293 -41.54 -3.79 11.33
C THR A 293 -41.53 -2.37 11.93
N THR A 294 -41.49 -1.30 11.11
CA THR A 294 -41.45 0.09 11.60
C THR A 294 -42.61 0.97 11.10
N ASN A 295 -43.68 0.37 10.56
CA ASN A 295 -44.89 1.09 10.12
C ASN A 295 -46.08 0.93 11.08
N TYR A 296 -45.86 0.50 12.32
CA TYR A 296 -46.86 0.55 13.38
C TYR A 296 -46.21 1.17 14.62
N GLU A 297 -46.23 2.50 14.68
CA GLU A 297 -46.50 3.31 15.87
C GLU A 297 -46.14 4.78 15.60
N LYS A 298 -46.95 5.44 14.76
CA LYS A 298 -47.25 6.87 14.93
C LYS A 298 -48.56 7.22 14.22
N ALA A 299 -49.49 7.76 15.01
CA ALA A 299 -50.88 8.14 14.72
C ALA A 299 -51.85 6.95 14.62
N SER A 300 -52.93 6.87 15.40
CA SER A 300 -53.78 7.95 15.86
C SER A 300 -54.45 7.63 17.21
N ASP A 301 -54.57 8.69 18.01
CA ASP A 301 -55.65 8.93 18.97
C ASP A 301 -57.04 8.60 18.37
N SER A 302 -58.00 8.38 19.26
CA SER A 302 -59.46 8.22 19.08
C SER A 302 -60.05 6.85 18.67
N MET A 303 -60.70 6.26 19.69
CA MET A 303 -62.06 5.68 19.72
C MET A 303 -62.40 4.46 18.84
N GLU A 304 -62.65 3.35 19.56
CA GLU A 304 -63.71 2.33 19.38
C GLU A 304 -64.46 2.26 18.03
N ILE A 305 -64.39 1.10 17.36
CA ILE A 305 -65.51 0.14 17.20
C ILE A 305 -64.98 -1.08 16.42
N LEU A 306 -65.41 -2.25 16.91
CA LEU A 306 -65.16 -3.61 16.42
C LEU A 306 -65.22 -3.77 14.89
N ASP A 307 -64.26 -4.49 14.32
CA ASP A 307 -64.62 -5.57 13.41
C ASP A 307 -63.60 -6.72 13.39
N ASN A 308 -64.15 -7.86 13.08
CA ASN A 308 -63.73 -9.24 13.23
C ASN A 308 -62.56 -9.67 12.31
N GLU A 309 -61.84 -10.72 12.71
CA GLU A 309 -60.85 -11.50 11.92
C GLU A 309 -59.33 -11.23 12.02
N SER A 310 -58.76 -11.11 13.24
CA SER A 310 -57.43 -11.74 13.47
C SER A 310 -57.24 -12.18 14.92
N ARG A 311 -57.34 -13.49 15.18
CA ARG A 311 -57.07 -14.07 16.51
C ARG A 311 -55.57 -14.29 16.69
N ILE A 312 -54.81 -13.20 16.79
CA ILE A 312 -53.42 -13.26 17.21
C ILE A 312 -53.40 -12.90 18.69
N PHE A 313 -53.30 -13.91 19.55
CA PHE A 313 -53.09 -13.70 20.98
C PHE A 313 -51.60 -13.42 21.22
N ASP A 314 -51.31 -12.41 22.03
CA ASP A 314 -49.94 -12.14 22.45
C ASP A 314 -49.42 -13.28 23.36
N LEU A 315 -48.10 -13.41 23.44
CA LEU A 315 -47.46 -14.48 24.20
C LEU A 315 -47.74 -14.36 25.71
N ALA A 316 -47.98 -13.16 26.24
CA ALA A 316 -48.31 -12.99 27.65
C ALA A 316 -49.71 -13.53 27.96
N THR A 317 -50.68 -13.27 27.08
CA THR A 317 -52.03 -13.85 27.11
C THR A 317 -51.96 -15.38 27.01
N ILE A 318 -51.18 -15.93 26.06
CA ILE A 318 -51.02 -17.40 25.91
C ILE A 318 -50.39 -18.01 27.15
N LYS A 319 -49.35 -17.40 27.72
CA LYS A 319 -48.73 -17.86 28.97
C LYS A 319 -49.70 -17.82 30.14
N LEU A 320 -50.48 -16.76 30.27
CA LEU A 320 -51.46 -16.63 31.34
C LEU A 320 -52.50 -17.75 31.28
N VAL A 321 -53.04 -18.01 30.09
CA VAL A 321 -54.14 -18.97 29.94
C VAL A 321 -53.68 -20.43 29.82
N THR A 322 -52.37 -20.70 29.82
CA THR A 322 -51.79 -22.06 29.83
C THR A 322 -51.05 -22.38 31.13
N ASP A 323 -51.20 -21.52 32.15
CA ASP A 323 -50.42 -21.56 33.39
C ASP A 323 -48.91 -21.65 33.14
N ASN A 324 -48.43 -20.74 32.30
CA ASN A 324 -47.04 -20.68 31.84
C ASN A 324 -46.54 -22.02 31.25
N PHE A 325 -47.40 -22.72 30.50
CA PHE A 325 -47.13 -24.02 29.88
C PHE A 325 -46.85 -25.14 30.88
N ALA A 326 -47.61 -25.18 31.99
CA ALA A 326 -47.51 -26.24 32.98
C ALA A 326 -47.74 -27.63 32.34
N GLU A 327 -46.92 -28.63 32.71
CA GLU A 327 -46.95 -29.96 32.10
C GLU A 327 -48.26 -30.70 32.39
N GLU A 328 -48.93 -30.45 33.52
CA GLU A 328 -50.27 -30.97 33.81
C GLU A 328 -51.34 -30.54 32.80
N ASN A 329 -51.10 -29.44 32.07
CA ASN A 329 -52.01 -28.94 31.04
C ASN A 329 -51.59 -29.39 29.63
N LYS A 330 -50.52 -30.17 29.47
CA LYS A 330 -50.07 -30.65 28.17
C LYS A 330 -50.97 -31.77 27.65
N LEU A 331 -51.53 -31.56 26.46
CA LEU A 331 -52.40 -32.51 25.78
C LEU A 331 -51.62 -33.52 24.93
N GLY A 332 -50.41 -33.17 24.50
CA GLY A 332 -49.54 -34.04 23.73
C GLY A 332 -48.39 -33.30 23.06
N GLU A 333 -47.46 -34.05 22.46
CA GLU A 333 -46.31 -33.51 21.74
C GLU A 333 -46.05 -34.33 20.47
N GLY A 334 -45.73 -33.65 19.37
CA GLY A 334 -45.37 -34.28 18.10
C GLY A 334 -44.33 -33.44 17.35
N GLY A 335 -44.09 -33.78 16.08
CA GLY A 335 -43.06 -33.11 15.25
C GLY A 335 -43.26 -31.61 15.01
N PHE A 336 -44.41 -31.05 15.41
CA PHE A 336 -44.74 -29.63 15.32
C PHE A 336 -44.81 -28.92 16.69
N GLY A 337 -44.41 -29.60 17.77
CA GLY A 337 -44.34 -29.05 19.12
C GLY A 337 -45.40 -29.59 20.09
N SER A 338 -45.39 -29.02 21.30
CA SER A 338 -46.29 -29.36 22.40
C SER A 338 -47.61 -28.59 22.31
N VAL A 339 -48.72 -29.27 22.62
CA VAL A 339 -50.06 -28.69 22.67
C VAL A 339 -50.53 -28.63 24.12
N TYR A 340 -51.04 -27.48 24.56
CA TYR A 340 -51.51 -27.26 25.93
C TYR A 340 -52.99 -26.91 25.98
N LYS A 341 -53.67 -27.33 27.05
CA LYS A 341 -55.04 -26.96 27.37
C LYS A 341 -55.07 -25.55 27.95
N VAL A 342 -56.10 -24.79 27.58
CA VAL A 342 -56.39 -23.48 28.16
C VAL A 342 -57.08 -23.68 29.52
N ILE A 343 -56.52 -23.06 30.56
CA ILE A 343 -57.14 -22.97 31.89
C ILE A 343 -58.05 -21.74 31.94
N SER A 344 -59.27 -21.91 32.43
CA SER A 344 -60.18 -20.82 32.77
C SER A 344 -60.14 -20.67 34.28
N TYR A 345 -59.81 -19.47 34.76
CA TYR A 345 -60.02 -19.10 36.16
C TYR A 345 -61.45 -18.65 36.40
#